data_AF-A0A8J4H5I4-F1
#
_entry.id   AF-A0A8J4H5I4-F1
#
_cell.length_a   1.000
_cell.length_b   1.000
_cell.length_c   1.000
_cell.angle_alpha   90.00
_cell.angle_beta   90.00
_cell.angle_gamma   90.00
#
_symmetry.space_group_name_H-M   'P 1'
#
loop_
_entity.id
_entity.type
_entity.pdbx_description
1 polymer ?
#
loop_
_entity_poly.entity_id
_entity_poly.type
_entity_poly.pdbx_seq_one_letter_code
_entity_poly.pdbx_strand_id
1 'polypeptide(L)' 'MKEIASGASLLLLIQGVGGIINRLAGGGPSWFLVNYIEALQGYEIIASIILVILGAIIGVGSLKIKGKDD' A
#
# COMPACT_ATOMS: atom_id res chain seq x y z
N MET A 1 -12.86 14.23 -3.17
CA MET A 1 -12.47 12.94 -3.78
C MET A 1 -10.96 12.82 -4.01
N LYS A 2 -10.30 13.83 -4.60
CA LYS A 2 -8.85 13.82 -4.86
C LYS A 2 -7.97 13.69 -3.61
N GLU A 3 -8.30 14.38 -2.53
CA GLU A 3 -7.58 14.23 -1.25
C GLU A 3 -7.73 12.84 -0.65
N ILE A 4 -8.92 12.24 -0.76
CA ILE A 4 -9.18 10.87 -0.33
C ILE A 4 -8.34 9.89 -1.15
N ALA A 5 -8.27 10.07 -2.48
CA ALA A 5 -7.43 9.24 -3.35
C ALA A 5 -5.93 9.39 -3.03
N SER A 6 -5.48 10.62 -2.73
CA SER A 6 -4.10 10.88 -2.32
C SER A 6 -3.78 10.23 -0.96
N GLY A 7 -4.69 10.34 0.01
CA GLY A 7 -4.57 9.70 1.32
C GLY A 7 -4.58 8.17 1.19
N ALA A 8 -5.50 7.61 0.41
CA ALA A 8 -5.57 6.17 0.14
C ALA A 8 -4.32 5.65 -0.56
N SER A 9 -3.79 6.37 -1.56
CA SER A 9 -2.53 6.03 -2.23
C SER A 9 -1.37 5.97 -1.24
N LEU A 10 -1.25 6.98 -0.37
CA LEU A 10 -0.21 7.02 0.65
C LEU A 10 -0.35 5.88 1.65
N LEU A 11 -1.56 5.60 2.11
CA LEU A 11 -1.83 4.48 3.01
C LEU A 11 -1.45 3.15 2.35
N LEU A 12 -1.82 2.91 1.09
CA LEU A 12 -1.45 1.69 0.37
C LEU A 12 0.07 1.54 0.21
N LEU A 13 0.79 2.63 -0.06
CA LEU A 13 2.24 2.63 -0.13
C LEU A 13 2.88 2.29 1.22
N ILE A 14 2.43 2.94 2.30
CA ILE A 14 2.92 2.66 3.67
C ILE A 14 2.60 1.21 4.07
N GLN A 15 1.41 0.72 3.73
CA GLN A 15 0.97 -0.65 4.01
C GLN A 15 1.82 -1.68 3.28
N GLY A 16 2.12 -1.45 1.99
CA GLY A 16 2.96 -2.34 1.21
C GLY A 16 4.43 -2.28 1.64
N VAL A 17 5.04 -1.09 1.69
CA VAL A 17 6.45 -0.96 2.09
C VAL A 17 6.65 -1.46 3.53
N GLY A 18 5.77 -1.06 4.44
CA GLY A 18 5.83 -1.47 5.82
C GLY A 18 5.58 -2.98 6.02
N GLY A 19 4.66 -3.57 5.26
CA GLY A 19 4.44 -5.03 5.27
C GLY A 19 5.67 -5.82 4.82
N ILE A 20 6.37 -5.35 3.78
CA ILE A 20 7.65 -5.94 3.34
C ILE A 20 8.70 -5.82 4.45
N ILE A 21 8.92 -4.62 4.98
CA ILE A 21 9.90 -4.39 6.05
C ILE A 21 9.58 -5.24 7.27
N ASN A 22 8.31 -5.34 7.67
CA ASN A 22 7.89 -6.15 8.82
C ASN A 22 8.25 -7.62 8.63
N ARG A 23 8.02 -8.17 7.44
CA ARG A 23 8.37 -9.57 7.14
C ARG A 23 9.87 -9.80 7.10
N LEU A 24 10.62 -8.85 6.53
CA LEU A 24 12.09 -8.91 6.52
C LEU A 24 12.70 -8.70 7.92
N ALA A 25 12.03 -7.97 8.81
CA ALA A 25 12.46 -7.70 10.18
C ALA A 25 12.03 -8.78 11.20
N GLY A 26 11.50 -9.93 10.74
CA GLY A 26 11.15 -11.06 11.61
C GLY A 26 9.66 -11.24 11.89
N GLY A 27 8.77 -10.50 11.22
CA GLY A 27 7.34 -10.80 11.18
C GLY A 27 6.56 -10.47 12.46
N GLY A 28 7.00 -9.48 13.24
CA GLY A 28 6.37 -9.09 14.49
C GLY A 28 4.95 -8.51 14.38
N PRO A 29 4.25 -8.33 15.51
CA PRO A 29 2.94 -7.70 15.56
C PRO A 29 3.01 -6.29 14.99
N SER A 30 2.21 -6.02 13.96
CA SER A 30 2.18 -4.71 13.30
C SER A 30 0.82 -4.47 12.66
N TRP A 31 0.48 -3.19 12.48
CA TRP A 31 -0.79 -2.72 11.93
C TRP A 31 -0.93 -2.92 10.41
N PHE A 32 0.00 -3.63 9.77
CA PHE A 32 -0.05 -3.88 8.33
C PHE A 32 -1.10 -4.93 8.00
N LEU A 33 -2.01 -4.59 7.10
CA LEU A 33 -3.18 -5.40 6.74
C LEU A 33 -2.82 -6.83 6.36
N VAL A 34 -1.71 -7.02 5.66
CA VAL A 34 -1.21 -8.34 5.21
C VAL A 34 -0.94 -9.33 6.35
N ASN A 35 -0.75 -8.85 7.58
CA ASN A 35 -0.50 -9.70 8.74
C ASN A 35 -1.78 -10.19 9.43
N TYR A 36 -2.92 -9.59 9.14
CA TYR A 36 -4.21 -9.94 9.74
C TYR A 36 -5.08 -10.84 8.84
N ILE A 37 -4.66 -11.06 7.60
CA ILE A 37 -5.40 -11.86 6.63
C ILE A 37 -4.78 -13.25 6.58
N GLU A 38 -5.48 -14.24 7.13
CA GLU A 38 -5.01 -15.63 7.16
C GLU A 38 -4.73 -16.20 5.77
N ALA A 39 -5.53 -15.82 4.77
CA ALA A 39 -5.34 -16.24 3.38
C ALA A 39 -4.02 -15.73 2.75
N LEU A 40 -3.39 -14.71 3.33
CA LEU A 40 -2.11 -14.15 2.88
C LEU A 40 -0.91 -14.70 3.65
N GLN A 41 -1.12 -15.64 4.60
CA GLN A 41 -0.02 -16.27 5.32
C GLN A 41 0.95 -16.96 4.36
N GLY A 42 2.24 -16.64 4.47
CA GLY A 42 3.29 -17.12 3.57
C GLY A 42 3.40 -16.37 2.24
N TYR A 43 2.44 -15.49 1.92
CA TYR A 43 2.43 -14.64 0.73
C TYR A 43 2.51 -13.15 1.08
N GLU A 44 2.86 -12.80 2.32
CA GLU A 44 2.73 -11.42 2.80
C GLU A 44 3.62 -10.45 2.02
N ILE A 45 4.81 -10.89 1.57
CA ILE A 45 5.68 -10.08 0.72
C ILE A 45 5.02 -9.80 -0.63
N ILE A 46 4.42 -10.81 -1.27
CA ILE A 46 3.74 -10.66 -2.56
C ILE A 46 2.53 -9.74 -2.41
N ALA A 47 1.72 -9.96 -1.39
CA ALA A 47 0.58 -9.12 -1.06
C ALA A 47 1.00 -7.66 -0.84
N SER A 48 2.11 -7.47 -0.12
CA SER A 48 2.66 -6.14 0.14
C SER A 48 3.16 -5.45 -1.13
N ILE A 49 3.79 -6.17 -2.06
CA ILE A 49 4.19 -5.65 -3.38
C ILE A 49 2.94 -5.19 -4.16
N ILE A 50 1.87 -5.98 -4.15
CA ILE A 50 0.61 -5.61 -4.81
C ILE A 50 0.06 -4.30 -4.22
N LEU A 51 0.09 -4.13 -2.89
CA LEU A 51 -0.33 -2.89 -2.24
C LEU A 51 0.52 -1.68 -2.67
N VAL A 52 1.85 -1.85 -2.80
CA VAL A 52 2.72 -0.78 -3.33
C VAL A 52 2.33 -0.41 -4.76
N ILE A 53 2.12 -1.40 -5.63
CA ILE A 53 1.74 -1.18 -7.03
C ILE A 53 0.39 -0.43 -7.11
N LEU A 54 -0.61 -0.88 -6.36
CA LEU A 54 -1.92 -0.22 -6.31
C LEU A 54 -1.81 1.22 -5.79
N GLY A 55 -1.05 1.42 -4.71
CA GLY A 55 -0.78 2.74 -4.16
C GLY A 55 -0.11 3.68 -5.18
N ALA A 56 0.86 3.18 -5.94
CA ALA A 56 1.55 3.93 -6.99
C ALA A 56 0.61 4.27 -8.15
N ILE A 57 -0.20 3.32 -8.64
CA ILE A 57 -1.17 3.56 -9.73
C ILE A 57 -2.18 4.64 -9.32
N ILE A 58 -2.75 4.53 -8.11
CA ILE A 58 -3.72 5.52 -7.61
C ILE A 58 -3.06 6.88 -7.42
N GLY A 59 -1.82 6.91 -6.89
CA GLY A 59 -1.05 8.14 -6.70
C GLY A 59 -0.78 8.85 -8.03
N VAL A 60 -0.27 8.13 -9.02
CA VAL A 60 -0.01 8.67 -10.37
C VAL A 60 -1.32 9.12 -11.04
N GLY A 61 -2.39 8.35 -10.90
CA GLY A 61 -3.72 8.73 -11.40
C GLY A 61 -4.22 10.03 -10.78
N SER A 62 -4.07 10.18 -9.47
CA SER A 62 -4.45 11.40 -8.74
C SER A 62 -3.62 12.62 -9.17
N LEU A 63 -2.32 12.44 -9.43
CA LEU A 63 -1.44 13.49 -9.97
C LEU A 63 -1.82 13.89 -11.39
N LYS A 64 -2.17 12.93 -12.26
CA LYS A 64 -2.66 13.22 -13.62
C LYS A 64 -3.97 14.00 -13.63
N ILE A 65 -4.87 13.71 -12.68
CA ILE A 65 -6.12 14.48 -12.53
C ILE A 65 -5.79 15.93 -12.11
N LYS A 66 -4.75 16.14 -11.29
CA LYS A 66 -4.33 17.50 -10.89
C LYS A 66 -3.89 18.37 -12.06
N GLY A 67 -3.05 17.87 -12.95
CA GLY A 67 -2.52 18.67 -14.06
C GLY A 67 -3.49 18.91 -15.23
N LYS A 68 -4.75 18.46 -15.14
CA LYS A 68 -5.78 18.67 -16.17
C LYS A 68 -6.78 19.77 -15.80
N ASP A 69 -6.79 20.17 -14.53
CA ASP A 69 -7.68 21.21 -13.98
C ASP A 69 -6.94 22.56 -13.74
N ASP A 70 -5.63 22.62 -13.98
CA ASP A 70 -4.77 23.82 -13.91
C ASP A 70 -4.52 24.39 -15.33
#